data_AF-A0A9D3Q9N9-F1
#
_entry.id   AF-A0A9D3Q9N9-F1
#
_cell.length_a   1.000
_cell.length_b   1.000
_cell.length_c   1.000
_cell.angle_alpha   90.00
_cell.angle_beta   90.00
_cell.angle_gamma   90.00
#
_symmetry.space_group_name_H-M   'P 1'
#
loop_
_entity.id
_entity.type
_entity.pdbx_description
1 polymer ?
#
loop_
_entity_poly.entity_id
_entity_poly.type
_entity_poly.pdbx_seq_one_letter_code
_entity_poly.pdbx_strand_id
1 'polypeptide(L)'
;MPHLLYSLHLQPPGPATVTMMSDEYLVECKIDDDDEEEEKLHQTPPPPPQFSTPATPQPLLSQPESRDPYGINQHLKVEFSDVLAEPASPHSCDRVWIYSGIGFESARIWSYRCLTLLCAVPVSLLTGCLFACLACLHIWCVMPCVQVFHSCLPCARSLWLSVVNIFIAPLCSSVARCCSGIYVKLSKE
;
A
#
# COMPACT_ATOMS: atom_id res chain seq x y z
N MET A 1 -48.87 16.91 32.70
CA MET A 1 -48.57 17.39 34.08
C MET A 1 -49.67 16.83 34.97
N PRO A 2 -49.42 16.08 36.07
CA PRO A 2 -48.17 15.91 36.84
C PRO A 2 -47.50 14.52 36.62
N HIS A 3 -46.17 14.36 36.70
CA HIS A 3 -45.33 14.17 37.92
C HIS A 3 -45.69 12.87 38.68
N LEU A 4 -44.80 11.93 39.05
CA LEU A 4 -43.34 11.92 39.23
C LEU A 4 -42.90 10.47 39.58
N LEU A 5 -41.74 10.07 39.07
CA LEU A 5 -40.64 9.35 39.76
C LEU A 5 -40.73 7.85 40.18
N TYR A 6 -39.53 7.26 40.04
CA TYR A 6 -38.96 6.08 40.73
C TYR A 6 -39.17 4.68 40.13
N SER A 7 -38.33 4.33 39.16
CA SER A 7 -37.55 3.08 39.20
C SER A 7 -36.32 3.16 38.29
N LEU A 8 -35.34 3.93 38.74
CA LEU A 8 -33.93 3.78 38.36
C LEU A 8 -33.39 2.60 39.19
N HIS A 9 -33.31 1.41 38.62
CA HIS A 9 -32.45 0.36 39.17
C HIS A 9 -31.13 0.40 38.40
N LEU A 10 -30.17 1.13 38.97
CA LEU A 10 -28.75 1.02 38.63
C LEU A 10 -28.32 -0.45 38.75
N GLN A 11 -27.77 -1.02 37.68
CA GLN A 11 -26.95 -2.23 37.71
C GLN A 11 -25.48 -1.78 37.53
N PRO A 12 -24.53 -2.26 38.36
CA PRO A 12 -23.16 -1.71 38.42
C PRO A 12 -22.31 -2.05 37.18
N PRO A 13 -21.20 -1.31 36.94
CA PRO A 13 -20.35 -1.46 35.76
C PRO A 13 -19.47 -2.72 35.89
N GLY A 14 -19.66 -3.67 34.96
CA GLY A 14 -18.68 -4.74 34.70
C GLY A 14 -17.48 -4.20 33.91
N PRO A 15 -16.30 -4.85 33.99
CA PRO A 15 -15.06 -4.30 33.47
C PRO A 15 -15.18 -4.04 31.96
N ALA A 16 -14.66 -2.88 31.55
CA ALA A 16 -14.60 -2.46 30.15
C ALA A 16 -13.96 -3.56 29.30
N THR A 17 -14.79 -4.34 28.61
CA THR A 17 -14.39 -5.02 27.38
C THR A 17 -14.07 -3.90 26.40
N VAL A 18 -12.78 -3.58 26.32
CA VAL A 18 -12.18 -2.96 25.13
C VAL A 18 -12.68 -3.80 23.97
N THR A 19 -13.56 -3.22 23.17
CA THR A 19 -14.03 -3.79 21.92
C THR A 19 -12.78 -4.03 21.09
N MET A 20 -12.35 -5.30 21.02
CA MET A 20 -11.33 -5.77 20.09
C MET A 20 -11.76 -5.30 18.71
N MET A 21 -11.01 -4.37 18.14
CA MET A 21 -11.17 -3.97 16.75
C MET A 21 -10.73 -5.19 15.94
N SER A 22 -11.71 -5.94 15.44
CA SER A 22 -11.52 -7.22 14.78
C SER A 22 -10.37 -7.20 13.77
N ASP A 23 -9.42 -8.10 13.97
CA ASP A 23 -8.26 -8.41 13.14
C ASP A 23 -8.63 -9.05 11.78
N GLU A 24 -9.75 -8.66 11.15
CA GLU A 24 -10.29 -9.33 9.96
C GLU A 24 -10.37 -8.45 8.69
N TYR A 25 -9.67 -7.32 8.67
CA TYR A 25 -9.62 -6.44 7.48
C TYR A 25 -8.23 -6.34 6.83
N LEU A 26 -7.17 -6.84 7.46
CA LEU A 26 -5.87 -6.98 6.80
C LEU A 26 -5.84 -8.27 6.00
N VAL A 27 -6.47 -8.24 4.82
CA VAL A 27 -6.05 -9.11 3.72
C VAL A 27 -4.66 -8.64 3.32
N GLU A 28 -3.66 -9.25 3.97
CA GLU A 28 -2.26 -9.11 3.62
C GLU A 28 -2.11 -9.66 2.20
N CYS A 29 -1.95 -8.77 1.22
CA CYS A 29 -1.59 -9.16 -0.13
C CYS A 29 -0.22 -9.85 -0.04
N LYS A 30 -0.25 -11.18 -0.06
CA LYS A 30 0.92 -12.01 -0.26
C LYS A 30 1.48 -11.65 -1.62
N ILE A 31 2.58 -10.91 -1.62
CA ILE A 31 3.42 -10.78 -2.79
C ILE A 31 4.27 -12.04 -2.74
N ASP A 32 3.86 -13.04 -3.51
CA ASP A 32 4.70 -14.20 -3.84
C ASP A 32 5.78 -13.69 -4.79
N ASP A 33 6.94 -13.30 -4.24
CA ASP A 33 8.20 -13.19 -4.98
C ASP A 33 8.92 -14.54 -4.84
N ASP A 34 8.52 -15.50 -5.68
CA ASP A 34 9.38 -16.60 -6.12
C ASP A 34 10.40 -16.01 -7.11
N ASP A 35 11.55 -15.55 -6.60
CA ASP A 35 12.78 -15.45 -7.37
C ASP A 35 13.87 -16.23 -6.60
N GLU A 36 14.06 -17.48 -7.01
CA GLU A 36 15.26 -18.26 -6.71
C GLU A 36 16.48 -17.59 -7.35
N GLU A 37 17.29 -16.88 -6.55
CA GLU A 37 18.70 -16.67 -6.85
C GLU A 37 19.52 -17.25 -5.70
N GLU A 38 20.07 -18.44 -5.93
CA GLU A 38 21.16 -19.03 -5.14
C GLU A 38 22.37 -18.08 -5.12
N GLU A 39 22.48 -17.20 -4.12
CA GLU A 39 23.78 -16.66 -3.70
C GLU A 39 24.31 -17.45 -2.50
N LYS A 40 24.93 -18.58 -2.87
CA LYS A 40 25.82 -19.40 -2.05
C LYS A 40 27.03 -18.59 -1.60
N LEU A 41 26.90 -17.81 -0.52
CA LEU A 41 28.03 -17.10 0.10
C LEU A 41 28.92 -18.10 0.88
N HIS A 42 29.90 -18.62 0.17
CA HIS A 42 31.23 -19.08 0.60
C HIS A 42 31.46 -19.26 2.11
N GLN A 43 31.47 -20.51 2.56
CA GLN A 43 32.27 -20.92 3.72
C GLN A 43 33.76 -20.72 3.39
N THR A 44 34.49 -19.94 4.18
CA THR A 44 35.95 -19.91 4.12
C THR A 44 36.49 -21.30 4.47
N PRO A 45 37.34 -21.92 3.62
CA PRO A 45 37.87 -23.25 3.91
C PRO A 45 38.80 -23.19 5.14
N PRO A 46 38.85 -24.24 5.97
CA PRO A 46 39.83 -24.32 7.05
C PRO A 46 41.26 -24.32 6.46
N PRO A 47 42.24 -23.68 7.12
CA PRO A 47 43.60 -23.64 6.60
C PRO A 47 44.20 -25.05 6.49
N PRO A 48 44.99 -25.35 5.43
CA PRO A 48 45.51 -26.68 5.18
C PRO A 48 46.53 -27.11 6.26
N PRO A 49 46.52 -28.40 6.65
CA PRO A 49 47.52 -28.96 7.54
C PRO A 49 48.77 -29.29 6.73
N GLN A 50 49.76 -28.41 6.71
CA GLN A 50 51.19 -28.74 6.57
C GLN A 50 52.05 -27.49 6.43
N PHE A 51 52.80 -27.16 7.49
CA PHE A 51 54.17 -26.69 7.34
C PHE A 51 54.99 -27.28 8.50
N SER A 52 55.43 -28.52 8.30
CA SER A 52 56.49 -29.12 9.10
C SER A 52 57.84 -28.61 8.62
N THR A 53 58.39 -27.66 9.39
CA THR A 53 59.81 -27.47 9.78
C THR A 53 60.91 -27.39 8.69
N PRO A 54 61.82 -26.39 8.78
CA PRO A 54 63.19 -26.72 9.20
C PRO A 54 63.76 -25.77 10.27
N ALA A 55 64.73 -26.31 11.00
CA ALA A 55 65.36 -25.75 12.19
C ALA A 55 65.99 -24.35 12.00
N THR A 56 65.57 -23.41 12.85
CA THR A 56 66.36 -22.24 13.26
C THR A 56 66.50 -22.34 14.78
N PRO A 57 67.69 -22.09 15.38
CA PRO A 57 67.91 -22.34 16.80
C PRO A 57 66.88 -21.55 17.61
N GLN A 58 66.01 -22.28 18.31
CA GLN A 58 65.21 -21.72 19.37
C GLN A 58 66.20 -21.01 20.30
N PRO A 59 66.17 -19.68 20.48
CA PRO A 59 66.76 -19.13 21.69
C PRO A 59 65.96 -19.83 22.78
N LEU A 60 66.64 -20.70 23.52
CA LEU A 60 66.12 -21.45 24.65
C LEU A 60 65.25 -20.48 25.45
N LEU A 61 63.94 -20.50 25.17
CA LEU A 61 62.98 -19.65 25.85
C LEU A 61 62.93 -20.31 27.20
N SER A 62 63.79 -19.79 28.08
CA SER A 62 63.81 -20.03 29.50
C SER A 62 62.38 -20.32 29.90
N GLN A 63 62.15 -21.57 30.30
CA GLN A 63 61.05 -21.98 31.16
C GLN A 63 60.56 -20.74 31.91
N PRO A 64 59.27 -20.35 31.82
CA PRO A 64 58.80 -19.20 32.56
C PRO A 64 58.96 -19.57 34.04
N GLU A 65 60.12 -19.25 34.58
CA GLU A 65 60.37 -19.28 36.01
C GLU A 65 59.27 -18.40 36.55
N SER A 66 58.40 -18.99 37.37
CA SER A 66 57.30 -18.26 37.96
C SER A 66 57.93 -17.03 38.61
N ARG A 67 57.73 -15.85 38.03
CA ARG A 67 58.26 -14.57 38.54
C ARG A 67 57.79 -14.28 39.97
N ASP A 68 56.87 -15.09 40.47
CA ASP A 68 56.41 -15.16 41.84
C ASP A 68 56.34 -16.64 42.31
N PRO A 69 57.46 -17.24 42.77
CA PRO A 69 57.49 -18.64 43.20
C PRO A 69 56.64 -18.90 44.45
N TYR A 70 56.36 -17.85 45.23
CA TYR A 70 55.64 -17.93 46.50
C TYR A 70 54.20 -17.39 46.42
N GLY A 71 53.78 -16.89 45.26
CA GLY A 71 52.43 -16.37 45.05
C GLY A 71 52.08 -15.14 45.91
N ILE A 72 53.09 -14.40 46.39
CA ILE A 72 52.89 -13.27 47.31
C ILE A 72 52.30 -12.06 46.58
N ASN A 73 52.59 -11.92 45.29
CA ASN A 73 52.19 -10.79 44.44
C ASN A 73 50.93 -11.09 43.60
N GLN A 74 50.14 -12.10 43.98
CA GLN A 74 48.86 -12.38 43.33
C GLN A 74 47.92 -11.17 43.30
N HIS A 75 48.03 -10.27 44.27
CA HIS A 75 47.27 -9.02 44.36
C HIS A 75 47.68 -7.95 43.33
N LEU A 76 48.82 -8.11 42.65
CA LEU A 76 49.33 -7.20 41.60
C LEU A 76 49.19 -7.82 40.20
N LYS A 77 48.36 -8.86 40.07
CA LYS A 77 48.15 -9.57 38.80
C LYS A 77 47.20 -8.77 37.91
N VAL A 78 47.72 -7.71 37.34
CA VAL A 78 47.00 -6.87 36.37
C VAL A 78 47.01 -7.62 35.04
N GLU A 79 45.82 -7.99 34.57
CA GLU A 79 45.63 -8.55 33.23
C GLU A 79 45.98 -7.46 32.19
N PHE A 80 46.58 -7.83 31.06
CA PHE A 80 46.96 -6.83 30.05
C PHE A 80 45.75 -6.01 29.56
N SER A 81 44.57 -6.65 29.56
CA SER A 81 43.25 -6.07 29.32
C SER A 81 42.89 -4.91 30.28
N ASP A 82 43.37 -4.97 31.53
CA ASP A 82 43.15 -3.97 32.57
C ASP A 82 44.13 -2.79 32.46
N VAL A 83 45.35 -3.02 31.94
CA VAL A 83 46.33 -1.94 31.63
C VAL A 83 45.88 -1.12 30.42
N LEU A 84 45.30 -1.77 29.40
CA LEU A 84 44.82 -1.10 28.19
C LEU A 84 43.43 -0.47 28.36
N ALA A 85 42.75 -0.70 29.49
CA ALA A 85 41.39 -0.24 29.75
C ALA A 85 40.41 -0.53 28.60
N GLU A 86 40.60 -1.64 27.88
CA GLU A 86 39.69 -2.03 26.81
C GLU A 86 38.35 -2.44 27.43
N PRO A 87 37.22 -1.82 27.03
CA PRO A 87 35.91 -2.24 27.52
C PRO A 87 35.65 -3.70 27.11
N ALA A 88 35.08 -4.50 28.02
CA ALA A 88 34.88 -5.95 27.87
C ALA A 88 34.14 -6.39 26.58
N SER A 89 33.50 -5.46 25.89
CA SER A 89 33.09 -5.53 24.49
C SER A 89 32.62 -4.14 24.04
N PRO A 90 32.85 -3.70 22.79
CA PRO A 90 32.23 -2.49 22.24
C PRO A 90 30.73 -2.73 22.03
N HIS A 91 29.94 -2.74 23.10
CA HIS A 91 28.49 -2.92 23.07
C HIS A 91 27.73 -1.84 22.25
N SER A 92 28.41 -0.80 21.74
CA SER A 92 27.80 0.22 20.89
C SER A 92 27.69 -0.20 19.42
N CYS A 93 28.63 -1.01 18.90
CA CYS A 93 28.70 -1.30 17.46
C CYS A 93 27.53 -2.19 17.01
N ASP A 94 27.24 -3.27 17.75
CA ASP A 94 26.13 -4.17 17.46
C ASP A 94 24.77 -3.46 17.55
N ARG A 95 24.63 -2.56 18.54
CA ARG A 95 23.42 -1.77 18.72
C ARG A 95 23.20 -0.82 17.55
N VAL A 96 24.23 -0.13 17.08
CA VAL A 96 24.11 0.77 15.92
C VAL A 96 23.65 0.00 14.68
N TRP A 97 24.17 -1.22 14.47
CA TRP A 97 23.77 -2.06 13.35
C TRP A 97 22.30 -2.47 13.44
N ILE A 98 21.85 -2.92 14.61
CA ILE A 98 20.45 -3.31 14.87
C ILE A 98 19.50 -2.11 14.73
N TYR A 99 19.83 -0.98 15.35
CA TYR A 99 19.02 0.24 15.28
C TYR A 99 18.95 0.80 13.86
N SER A 100 20.02 0.66 13.06
CA SER A 100 20.00 1.08 11.66
C SER A 100 19.02 0.26 10.82
N GLY A 101 18.95 -1.06 11.03
CA GLY A 101 18.00 -1.94 10.35
C GLY A 101 16.56 -1.64 10.75
N ILE A 102 16.29 -1.50 12.06
CA ILE A 102 14.95 -1.16 12.57
C ILE A 102 14.50 0.25 12.12
N GLY A 103 15.42 1.21 12.15
CA GLY A 103 15.17 2.57 11.70
C GLY A 103 14.86 2.65 10.21
N PHE A 104 15.61 1.91 9.38
CA PHE A 104 15.39 1.83 7.94
C PHE A 104 14.01 1.23 7.62
N GLU A 105 13.67 0.10 8.23
CA GLU A 105 12.39 -0.57 8.00
C GLU A 105 11.21 0.31 8.45
N SER A 106 11.35 0.96 9.61
CA SER A 106 10.35 1.90 10.11
C SER A 106 10.20 3.10 9.18
N ALA A 107 11.32 3.70 8.73
CA ALA A 107 11.31 4.82 7.81
C ALA A 107 10.64 4.47 6.48
N ARG A 108 10.88 3.26 5.96
CA ARG A 108 10.22 2.72 4.77
C ARG A 108 8.71 2.71 4.95
N ILE A 109 8.20 2.05 5.99
CA ILE A 109 6.75 1.93 6.24
C ILE A 109 6.10 3.30 6.45
N TRP A 110 6.70 4.14 7.29
CA TRP A 110 6.17 5.47 7.57
C TRP A 110 6.23 6.40 6.35
N SER A 111 7.26 6.30 5.51
CA SER A 111 7.36 7.09 4.28
C SER A 111 6.22 6.78 3.31
N TYR A 112 5.89 5.50 3.09
CA TYR A 112 4.77 5.10 2.23
C TYR A 112 3.43 5.58 2.78
N ARG A 113 3.21 5.49 4.10
CA ARG A 113 1.99 5.98 4.75
C ARG A 113 1.85 7.49 4.66
N CYS A 114 2.94 8.22 4.93
CA CYS A 114 2.96 9.68 4.83
C CYS A 114 2.75 10.14 3.39
N LEU A 115 3.40 9.51 2.41
CA LEU A 115 3.23 9.82 0.99
C LEU A 115 1.80 9.55 0.53
N THR A 116 1.23 8.41 0.93
CA THR A 116 -0.17 8.07 0.62
C THR A 116 -1.13 9.09 1.22
N LEU A 117 -0.95 9.49 2.49
CA LEU A 117 -1.77 10.51 3.12
C LEU A 117 -1.62 11.87 2.44
N LEU A 118 -0.38 12.27 2.13
CA LEU A 118 -0.05 13.52 1.45
C LEU A 118 -0.63 13.58 0.04
N CYS A 119 -0.72 12.46 -0.67
CA CYS A 119 -1.37 12.38 -1.98
C CYS A 119 -2.91 12.24 -1.87
N ALA A 120 -3.42 11.52 -0.87
CA ALA A 120 -4.85 11.31 -0.69
C ALA A 120 -5.60 12.60 -0.35
N VAL A 121 -5.03 13.46 0.50
CA VAL A 121 -5.64 14.75 0.88
C VAL A 121 -5.89 15.68 -0.32
N PRO A 122 -4.90 16.02 -1.18
CA PRO A 122 -5.13 16.88 -2.33
C PRO A 122 -6.01 16.21 -3.38
N VAL A 123 -5.89 14.89 -3.58
CA VAL A 123 -6.79 14.17 -4.51
C VAL A 123 -8.23 14.23 -4.02
N SER A 124 -8.49 14.00 -2.73
CA SER A 124 -9.82 14.11 -2.14
C SER A 124 -10.36 15.55 -2.21
N LEU A 125 -9.51 16.56 -2.05
CA LEU A 125 -9.90 17.96 -2.20
C LEU A 125 -10.27 18.26 -3.66
N LEU A 126 -9.44 17.82 -4.61
CA LEU A 126 -9.68 18.00 -6.04
C LEU A 126 -10.99 17.33 -6.49
N THR A 127 -11.23 16.08 -6.08
CA THR A 127 -12.46 15.37 -6.44
C THR A 127 -13.68 16.02 -5.79
N GLY A 128 -13.60 16.44 -4.53
CA GLY A 128 -14.65 17.18 -3.85
C GLY A 128 -14.97 18.52 -4.52
N CYS A 129 -13.94 19.30 -4.88
CA CYS A 129 -14.09 20.54 -5.62
C CYS A 129 -14.70 20.33 -7.01
N LEU A 130 -14.23 19.32 -7.76
CA LEU A 130 -14.80 18.96 -9.06
C LEU A 130 -16.27 18.56 -8.93
N PHE A 131 -16.63 17.76 -7.92
CA PHE A 131 -18.00 17.38 -7.67
C PHE A 131 -18.88 18.58 -7.33
N ALA A 132 -18.39 19.51 -6.50
CA ALA A 132 -19.09 20.75 -6.18
C ALA A 132 -19.30 21.62 -7.43
N CYS A 133 -18.28 21.79 -8.27
CA CYS A 133 -18.38 22.52 -9.53
C CYS A 133 -19.37 21.86 -10.50
N LEU A 134 -19.34 20.54 -10.63
CA LEU A 134 -20.27 19.76 -11.45
C LEU A 134 -21.71 19.89 -10.93
N ALA A 135 -21.91 19.84 -9.62
CA ALA A 135 -23.22 20.04 -9.00
C ALA A 135 -23.73 21.46 -9.30
N CYS A 136 -22.91 22.49 -9.09
CA CYS A 136 -23.26 23.85 -9.47
C CYS A 136 -23.62 23.93 -10.96
N LEU A 137 -22.76 23.44 -11.86
CA LEU A 137 -23.05 23.42 -13.30
C LEU A 137 -24.35 22.67 -13.62
N HIS A 138 -24.64 21.59 -12.91
CA HIS A 138 -25.85 20.81 -13.11
C HIS A 138 -27.12 21.62 -12.75
N ILE A 139 -27.13 22.26 -11.58
CA ILE A 139 -28.28 23.08 -11.15
C ILE A 139 -28.42 24.32 -12.05
N TRP A 140 -27.32 25.01 -12.35
CA TRP A 140 -27.36 26.31 -13.03
C TRP A 140 -27.38 26.22 -14.56
N CYS A 141 -26.77 25.20 -15.16
CA CYS A 141 -26.69 25.05 -16.61
C CYS A 141 -27.46 23.83 -17.12
N VAL A 142 -27.32 22.65 -16.50
CA VAL A 142 -27.97 21.44 -17.03
C VAL A 142 -29.49 21.51 -16.90
N MET A 143 -30.02 21.94 -15.75
CA MET A 143 -31.48 22.10 -15.58
C MET A 143 -32.12 23.04 -16.63
N PRO A 144 -31.63 24.28 -16.85
CA PRO A 144 -32.19 25.12 -17.91
C PRO A 144 -31.91 24.57 -19.31
N CYS A 145 -30.75 23.98 -19.56
CA CYS A 145 -30.47 23.33 -20.85
C CYS A 145 -31.48 22.21 -21.15
N VAL A 146 -31.77 21.33 -20.18
CA VAL A 146 -32.76 20.25 -20.33
C VAL A 146 -34.14 20.83 -20.61
N GLN A 147 -34.53 21.91 -19.94
CA GLN A 147 -35.82 22.57 -20.17
C GLN A 147 -35.90 23.21 -21.56
N VAL A 148 -34.82 23.84 -22.04
CA VAL A 148 -34.73 24.38 -23.40
C VAL A 148 -34.75 23.26 -24.44
N PHE A 149 -34.02 22.17 -24.22
CA PHE A 149 -34.06 20.98 -25.09
C PHE A 149 -35.47 20.42 -25.17
N HIS A 150 -36.15 20.25 -24.04
CA HIS A 150 -37.53 19.77 -24.02
C HIS A 150 -38.49 20.70 -24.77
N SER A 151 -38.25 22.01 -24.71
CA SER A 151 -39.02 23.02 -25.46
C SER A 151 -38.68 23.03 -26.95
N CYS A 152 -37.43 22.68 -27.32
CA CYS A 152 -36.96 22.62 -28.69
C CYS A 152 -37.32 21.28 -29.39
N LEU A 153 -37.48 20.19 -28.64
CA LEU A 153 -37.83 18.87 -29.16
C LEU A 153 -39.07 18.87 -30.07
N PRO A 154 -40.20 19.54 -29.73
CA PRO A 154 -41.34 19.67 -30.62
C PRO A 154 -41.04 20.44 -31.91
N CYS A 155 -40.20 21.48 -31.82
CA CYS A 155 -39.78 22.26 -32.97
C CYS A 155 -38.90 21.42 -33.90
N ALA A 156 -37.89 20.74 -33.35
CA ALA A 156 -37.03 19.81 -34.07
C ALA A 156 -37.84 18.67 -34.71
N ARG A 157 -38.81 18.11 -33.99
CA ARG A 157 -39.76 17.12 -34.52
C ARG A 157 -40.57 17.67 -35.69
N SER A 158 -41.05 18.90 -35.60
CA SER A 158 -41.83 19.55 -36.66
C SER A 158 -40.99 19.80 -37.92
N LEU A 159 -39.77 20.30 -37.76
CA LEU A 159 -38.80 20.45 -38.85
C LEU A 159 -38.47 19.10 -39.48
N TRP A 160 -38.23 18.08 -38.66
CA TRP A 160 -37.97 16.72 -39.13
C TRP A 160 -39.14 16.15 -39.92
N LEU A 161 -40.37 16.27 -39.41
CA LEU A 161 -41.57 15.86 -40.16
C LEU A 161 -41.70 16.61 -41.48
N SER A 162 -41.39 17.91 -41.51
CA SER A 162 -41.46 18.73 -42.72
C SER A 162 -40.45 18.26 -43.76
N VAL A 163 -39.21 17.97 -43.35
CA VAL A 163 -38.17 17.41 -44.22
C VAL A 163 -38.59 16.04 -44.75
N VAL A 164 -39.04 15.15 -43.87
CA VAL A 164 -39.53 13.82 -44.28
C VAL A 164 -40.70 13.95 -45.25
N ASN A 165 -41.64 14.87 -45.04
CA ASN A 165 -42.76 15.06 -45.96
C ASN A 165 -42.31 15.60 -47.32
N ILE A 166 -41.32 16.50 -47.38
CA ILE A 166 -40.81 17.05 -48.63
C ILE A 166 -40.03 16.02 -49.44
N PHE A 167 -39.24 15.15 -48.79
CA PHE A 167 -38.38 14.19 -49.50
C PHE A 167 -39.01 12.82 -49.63
N ILE A 168 -39.52 12.25 -48.54
CA ILE A 168 -39.95 10.85 -48.48
C ILE A 168 -41.39 10.70 -48.98
N ALA A 169 -42.29 11.65 -48.75
CA ALA A 169 -43.66 11.55 -49.26
C ALA A 169 -43.74 11.49 -50.80
N PRO A 170 -43.05 12.33 -51.60
CA PRO A 170 -43.10 12.19 -53.05
C PRO A 170 -42.42 10.92 -53.55
N LEU A 171 -41.34 10.46 -52.90
CA LEU A 171 -40.69 9.18 -53.24
C LEU A 171 -41.63 8.01 -52.99
N CYS A 172 -42.25 7.94 -51.81
CA CYS A 172 -43.20 6.90 -51.45
C CYS A 172 -44.43 6.92 -52.37
N SER A 173 -44.97 8.10 -52.67
CA SER A 173 -46.08 8.26 -53.60
C SER A 173 -45.72 7.80 -55.02
N SER A 174 -44.51 8.09 -55.48
CA SER A 174 -44.01 7.64 -56.78
C SER A 174 -43.86 6.11 -56.83
N VAL A 175 -43.24 5.52 -55.80
CA VAL A 175 -43.11 4.05 -55.67
C VAL A 175 -44.48 3.39 -55.59
N ALA A 176 -45.41 3.94 -54.80
CA ALA A 176 -46.77 3.44 -54.68
C ALA A 176 -47.51 3.48 -56.03
N ARG A 177 -47.31 4.51 -56.86
CA ARG A 177 -47.88 4.55 -58.22
C ARG A 177 -47.23 3.53 -59.16
N CYS A 178 -45.93 3.30 -59.07
CA CYS A 178 -45.26 2.23 -59.82
C CYS A 178 -45.79 0.84 -59.43
N CYS A 179 -46.04 0.61 -58.13
CA CYS A 179 -46.54 -0.68 -57.62
C CYS A 179 -48.06 -0.88 -57.81
N SER A 180 -48.84 0.20 -57.94
CA SER A 180 -50.31 0.16 -58.15
C SER A 180 -50.72 -0.56 -59.44
N GLY A 181 -49.83 -0.60 -60.44
CA GLY A 181 -50.07 -1.33 -61.70
C GLY A 181 -49.95 -2.85 -61.60
N ILE A 182 -49.48 -3.41 -60.48
CA ILE A 182 -49.22 -4.84 -60.32
C ILE A 182 -50.44 -5.51 -59.65
N TYR A 183 -51.37 -6.03 -60.45
CA TYR A 183 -52.49 -6.83 -59.97
C TYR A 183 -52.06 -8.29 -59.79
N VAL A 184 -51.84 -8.71 -58.54
CA VAL A 184 -51.55 -10.12 -58.21
C VAL A 184 -52.88 -10.87 -58.10
N LYS A 185 -53.21 -11.69 -59.12
CA LYS A 185 -54.30 -12.67 -59.02
C LYS A 185 -53.76 -13.94 -58.35
N LEU A 186 -54.18 -14.19 -57.12
CA LEU A 186 -53.90 -15.44 -56.42
C LEU A 186 -54.89 -16.50 -56.92
N SER A 187 -54.44 -17.43 -57.76
CA SER A 187 -55.24 -18.59 -58.16
C SER A 187 -55.15 -19.62 -57.04
N LYS A 188 -56.28 -19.98 -56.44
CA LYS A 188 -56.37 -20.99 -55.38
C LYS A 188 -56.50 -22.36 -56.06
N GLU A 189 -55.50 -23.22 -55.88
CA GLU A 189 -55.59 -24.67 -56.13
C GLU A 189 -56.29 -25.37 -54.97
#